data_AF-R9IXH8-F1
#
_entry.id   AF-R9IXH8-F1
#
_cell.length_a   1.000
_cell.length_b   1.000
_cell.length_c   1.000
_cell.angle_alpha   90.00
_cell.angle_beta   90.00
_cell.angle_gamma   90.00
#
_symmetry.space_group_name_H-M   'P 1'
#
loop_
_entity.id
_entity.type
_entity.pdbx_description
1 polymer ?
#
loop_
_entity_poly.entity_id
_entity_poly.type
_entity_poly.pdbx_seq_one_letter_code
_entity_poly.pdbx_strand_id
1 'polypeptide(L)'
;MAVLLTNGKHYIAHSSTGAVIKVSDRKDAQDFRTAERAVRQKQKAPGKCAGFYCMDTGMEETEPGARKAAAAKRKKFSAKDRLAVYRKTEGHCYLCGEFVDFDSFEVEYHMPISKGGTNGLDNLYCSCATCNAIKRDIYPKEFMEKISQIFLYQMQKKYGDSLDWKVAYRLLEAMLDRKREG
;
A
#
# COMPACT_ATOMS: atom_id res chain seq x y z
N MET A 1 -17.48 -9.37 -7.12
CA MET A 1 -16.47 -9.75 -6.10
C MET A 1 -15.34 -10.43 -6.82
N ALA A 2 -14.16 -9.80 -6.86
CA ALA A 2 -12.95 -10.42 -7.38
C ALA A 2 -11.80 -10.15 -6.42
N VAL A 3 -10.98 -11.17 -6.17
CA VAL A 3 -9.77 -11.07 -5.36
C VAL A 3 -8.58 -10.95 -6.29
N LEU A 4 -7.94 -9.79 -6.31
CA LEU A 4 -6.83 -9.48 -7.19
C LEU A 4 -5.53 -9.40 -6.38
N LEU A 5 -4.40 -9.68 -7.02
CA LEU A 5 -3.09 -9.32 -6.46
C LEU A 5 -2.61 -8.05 -7.13
N THR A 6 -2.32 -7.01 -6.36
CA THR A 6 -1.81 -5.72 -6.87
C THR A 6 -0.67 -5.18 -6.02
N ASN A 7 0.20 -4.36 -6.61
CA ASN A 7 1.19 -3.57 -5.87
C ASN A 7 0.89 -2.07 -5.92
N GLY A 8 -0.34 -1.69 -6.29
CA GLY A 8 -0.79 -0.31 -6.44
C GLY A 8 -0.56 0.29 -7.83
N LYS A 9 0.32 -0.30 -8.66
CA LYS A 9 0.58 0.10 -10.06
C LYS A 9 0.18 -0.99 -11.06
N HIS A 10 0.44 -2.26 -10.74
CA HIS A 10 0.12 -3.40 -11.60
C HIS A 10 -0.69 -4.45 -10.84
N TYR A 11 -1.28 -5.35 -11.60
CA TYR A 11 -1.98 -6.54 -11.12
C TYR A 11 -1.29 -7.81 -11.63
N ILE A 12 -1.43 -8.91 -10.89
CA ILE A 12 -1.00 -10.23 -11.38
C ILE A 12 -2.05 -10.81 -12.31
N ALA A 13 -1.59 -11.32 -13.46
CA ALA A 13 -2.36 -12.14 -14.38
C ALA A 13 -1.54 -13.37 -14.83
N HIS A 14 -2.16 -14.24 -15.61
CA HIS A 14 -1.49 -15.38 -16.25
C HIS A 14 -1.56 -15.26 -17.77
N SER A 15 -0.44 -15.52 -18.45
CA SER A 15 -0.42 -15.62 -19.91
C SER A 15 -1.19 -16.84 -20.41
N SER A 16 -1.39 -16.96 -21.73
CA SER A 16 -1.94 -18.16 -22.37
C SER A 16 -1.17 -19.44 -22.04
N THR A 17 0.13 -19.33 -21.72
CA THR A 17 1.00 -20.43 -21.31
C THR A 17 0.99 -20.70 -19.80
N GLY A 18 0.18 -19.96 -19.03
CA GLY A 18 0.11 -20.07 -17.56
C GLY A 18 1.27 -19.39 -16.82
N ALA A 19 2.11 -18.62 -17.51
CA ALA A 19 3.19 -17.87 -16.87
C ALA A 19 2.63 -16.66 -16.13
N VAL A 20 3.17 -16.39 -14.94
CA VAL A 20 2.82 -15.19 -14.15
C VAL A 20 3.34 -13.95 -14.87
N ILE A 21 2.42 -13.04 -15.20
CA ILE A 21 2.66 -11.75 -15.86
C ILE A 21 2.07 -10.59 -15.02
N LYS A 22 2.42 -9.35 -15.39
CA LYS A 22 1.92 -8.12 -14.77
C LYS A 22 1.11 -7.35 -15.80
N VAL A 23 -0.07 -6.89 -15.41
CA VAL A 23 -0.97 -6.06 -16.25
C VAL A 23 -1.28 -4.76 -15.52
N SER A 24 -1.51 -3.67 -16.25
CA SER A 24 -1.80 -2.36 -15.66
C SER A 24 -3.30 -2.12 -15.48
N ASP A 25 -4.15 -2.65 -16.37
CA ASP A 25 -5.61 -2.58 -16.22
C ASP A 25 -6.11 -3.65 -15.23
N ARG A 26 -6.99 -3.23 -14.33
CA ARG A 26 -7.68 -4.11 -13.38
C ARG A 26 -8.54 -5.15 -14.09
N LYS A 27 -9.10 -4.83 -15.26
CA LYS A 27 -9.96 -5.73 -16.04
C LYS A 27 -9.21 -6.97 -16.55
N ASP A 28 -7.91 -6.83 -16.78
CA ASP A 28 -7.06 -7.90 -17.28
C ASP A 28 -6.44 -8.73 -16.14
N ALA A 29 -6.69 -8.35 -14.88
CA ALA A 29 -6.15 -9.02 -13.72
C ALA A 29 -6.76 -10.41 -13.53
N GLN A 30 -5.95 -11.36 -13.02
CA GLN A 30 -6.48 -12.65 -12.62
C GLN A 30 -7.36 -12.48 -11.38
N ASP A 31 -8.64 -12.86 -11.52
CA ASP A 31 -9.50 -13.08 -10.36
C ASP A 31 -9.12 -14.40 -9.69
N PHE A 32 -8.50 -14.30 -8.51
CA PHE A 32 -8.15 -15.46 -7.69
C PHE A 32 -9.37 -16.05 -6.98
N ARG A 33 -10.53 -15.39 -7.01
CA ARG A 33 -11.80 -15.72 -6.34
C ARG A 33 -11.74 -15.72 -4.82
N THR A 34 -10.62 -16.10 -4.21
CA THR A 34 -10.42 -16.12 -2.76
C THR A 34 -9.02 -15.63 -2.37
N ALA A 35 -8.90 -15.13 -1.14
CA ALA A 35 -7.62 -14.70 -0.59
C ALA A 35 -6.62 -15.86 -0.46
N GLU A 36 -7.06 -17.09 -0.15
CA GLU A 36 -6.17 -18.24 -0.05
C GLU A 36 -5.51 -18.55 -1.39
N ARG A 37 -6.25 -18.44 -2.51
CA ARG A 37 -5.72 -18.68 -3.85
C ARG A 37 -4.70 -17.62 -4.25
N ALA A 38 -4.95 -16.36 -3.89
CA ALA A 38 -4.00 -15.27 -4.10
C ALA A 38 -2.72 -15.47 -3.27
N VAL A 39 -2.83 -15.88 -2.00
CA VAL A 39 -1.67 -16.19 -1.14
C VAL A 39 -0.87 -17.38 -1.70
N ARG A 40 -1.54 -18.44 -2.15
CA ARG A 40 -0.87 -19.59 -2.80
C ARG A 40 -0.10 -19.16 -4.04
N GLN A 41 -0.64 -18.22 -4.83
CA GLN A 41 0.08 -17.66 -5.98
C GLN A 41 1.36 -16.93 -5.56
N LYS A 42 1.31 -16.12 -4.49
CA LYS A 42 2.51 -15.46 -3.95
C LYS A 42 3.57 -16.47 -3.51
N GLN A 43 3.16 -17.56 -2.87
CA GLN A 43 4.07 -18.63 -2.43
C GLN A 43 4.70 -19.40 -3.60
N LYS A 44 3.94 -19.64 -4.68
CA LYS A 44 4.42 -20.36 -5.87
C LYS A 44 5.42 -19.53 -6.68
N ALA A 45 5.28 -18.20 -6.68
CA ALA A 45 6.12 -17.30 -7.48
C ALA A 45 6.60 -16.09 -6.65
N PRO A 46 7.39 -16.30 -5.58
CA PRO A 46 7.72 -15.26 -4.62
C PRO A 46 8.47 -14.09 -5.25
N GLY A 47 9.38 -14.35 -6.19
CA GLY A 47 10.10 -13.28 -6.91
C GLY A 47 9.20 -12.44 -7.81
N LYS A 48 8.23 -13.06 -8.50
CA LYS A 48 7.33 -12.34 -9.42
C LYS A 48 6.21 -11.59 -8.68
N CYS A 49 5.83 -12.09 -7.51
CA CYS A 49 4.78 -11.52 -6.68
C CYS A 49 5.32 -10.68 -5.50
N ALA A 50 6.61 -10.38 -5.47
CA ALA A 50 7.22 -9.53 -4.46
C ALA A 50 6.54 -8.15 -4.46
N GLY A 51 6.09 -7.68 -3.29
CA GLY A 51 5.38 -6.41 -3.14
C GLY A 51 3.90 -6.42 -3.56
N PHE A 52 3.37 -7.53 -4.07
CA PHE A 52 1.94 -7.66 -4.38
C PHE A 52 1.14 -8.05 -3.13
N TYR A 53 -0.04 -7.47 -2.98
CA TYR A 53 -0.99 -7.70 -1.90
C TYR A 53 -2.39 -8.02 -2.45
N CYS A 54 -3.21 -8.68 -1.63
CA CYS A 54 -4.58 -8.99 -2.02
C CYS A 54 -5.45 -7.73 -1.96
N MET A 55 -6.23 -7.49 -3.00
CA MET A 55 -7.26 -6.47 -3.08
C MET A 55 -8.59 -7.17 -3.34
N ASP A 56 -9.58 -6.95 -2.49
CA ASP A 56 -10.96 -7.35 -2.75
C ASP A 56 -11.69 -6.19 -3.43
N THR A 57 -12.25 -6.44 -4.60
CA THR A 57 -13.00 -5.47 -5.40
C THR A 57 -14.51 -5.53 -5.17
N GLY A 58 -14.96 -6.38 -4.23
CA GLY A 58 -16.38 -6.62 -3.94
C GLY A 58 -17.08 -5.58 -3.05
N MET A 59 -16.51 -4.40 -2.83
CA MET A 59 -17.16 -3.36 -2.01
C MET A 59 -17.40 -2.08 -2.82
N GLU A 60 -18.60 -1.96 -3.39
CA GLU A 60 -19.32 -0.71 -3.21
C GLU A 60 -19.58 -0.56 -1.71
N GLU A 61 -19.38 0.66 -1.20
CA GLU A 61 -19.54 1.05 0.19
C GLU A 61 -20.95 0.72 0.71
N THR A 62 -21.19 -0.49 1.21
CA THR A 62 -22.39 -0.77 2.02
C THR A 62 -22.09 -1.80 3.12
N GLU A 63 -22.43 -1.38 4.33
CA GLU A 63 -22.65 -2.16 5.55
C GLU A 63 -21.42 -2.69 6.34
N PRO A 64 -21.17 -2.17 7.56
CA PRO A 64 -20.12 -2.66 8.47
C PRO A 64 -20.56 -3.98 9.12
N GLY A 65 -20.42 -5.11 8.43
CA GLY A 65 -20.86 -6.38 9.03
C GLY A 65 -20.52 -7.70 8.35
N ALA A 66 -20.04 -7.75 7.10
CA ALA A 66 -19.96 -9.01 6.35
C ALA A 66 -18.54 -9.60 6.23
N ARG A 67 -18.14 -10.30 7.30
CA ARG A 67 -17.24 -11.48 7.37
C ARG A 67 -15.82 -11.44 6.76
N LYS A 68 -14.88 -11.13 7.66
CA LYS A 68 -13.68 -11.92 8.04
C LYS A 68 -13.15 -12.92 6.98
N ALA A 69 -12.34 -12.44 6.03
CA ALA A 69 -11.06 -13.11 5.83
C ALA A 69 -10.42 -13.20 7.23
N ALA A 70 -9.87 -14.34 7.64
CA ALA A 70 -9.28 -14.49 8.96
C ALA A 70 -8.21 -13.41 9.15
N ALA A 71 -8.59 -12.28 9.76
CA ALA A 71 -7.72 -11.14 9.95
C ALA A 71 -6.56 -11.67 10.76
N ALA A 72 -5.40 -11.80 10.11
CA ALA A 72 -4.24 -12.41 10.73
C ALA A 72 -3.97 -11.60 11.99
N LYS A 73 -4.15 -12.20 13.17
CA LYS A 73 -4.06 -11.45 14.43
C LYS A 73 -2.75 -10.66 14.45
N ARG A 74 -2.82 -9.41 14.90
CA ARG A 74 -1.63 -8.54 15.04
C ARG A 74 -0.57 -9.32 15.82
N LYS A 75 0.60 -9.49 15.22
CA LYS A 75 1.70 -10.26 15.79
C LYS A 75 2.33 -9.46 16.94
N LYS A 76 2.72 -10.12 18.02
CA LYS A 76 3.71 -9.57 18.94
C LYS A 76 5.10 -9.70 18.30
N PHE A 77 5.84 -8.61 18.20
CA PHE A 77 7.16 -8.60 17.58
C PHE A 77 8.25 -8.85 18.61
N SER A 78 9.12 -9.81 18.34
CA SER A 78 10.33 -10.03 19.15
C SER A 78 11.35 -8.90 18.92
N ALA A 79 12.34 -8.77 19.80
CA ALA A 79 13.45 -7.82 19.59
C ALA A 79 14.18 -8.07 18.26
N LYS A 80 14.33 -9.34 17.86
CA LYS A 80 14.91 -9.73 16.57
C LYS A 80 14.03 -9.28 15.38
N ASP A 81 12.71 -9.46 15.48
CA ASP A 81 11.78 -8.96 14.46
C ASP A 81 11.87 -7.44 14.34
N ARG A 82 11.85 -6.72 15.48
CA ARG A 82 11.99 -5.26 15.53
C ARG A 82 13.29 -4.80 14.88
N LEU A 83 14.42 -5.43 15.20
CA LEU A 83 15.72 -5.13 14.60
C LEU A 83 15.73 -5.35 13.08
N ALA A 84 15.12 -6.42 12.59
CA ALA A 84 15.01 -6.68 11.17
C ALA A 84 14.16 -5.61 10.46
N VAL A 85 13.03 -5.22 11.05
CA VAL A 85 12.15 -4.14 10.52
C VAL A 85 12.89 -2.80 10.51
N TYR A 86 13.56 -2.45 11.60
CA TYR A 86 14.28 -1.19 11.75
C TYR A 86 15.41 -1.02 10.73
N ARG A 87 16.16 -2.10 10.47
CA ARG A 87 17.25 -2.12 9.49
C ARG A 87 16.78 -1.94 8.04
N LYS A 88 15.53 -2.30 7.70
CA LYS A 88 15.01 -2.15 6.32
C LYS A 88 14.97 -0.69 5.87
N THR A 89 14.84 0.24 6.81
CA THR A 89 14.69 1.66 6.54
C THR A 89 15.79 2.48 7.21
N GLU A 90 16.84 1.81 7.70
CA GLU A 90 17.97 2.45 8.36
C GLU A 90 17.55 3.39 9.50
N GLY A 91 16.51 3.01 10.23
CA GLY A 91 15.96 3.80 11.33
C GLY A 91 15.06 4.97 10.93
N HIS A 92 14.77 5.15 9.64
CA HIS A 92 13.89 6.22 9.16
C HIS A 92 12.46 5.71 8.99
N CYS A 93 11.48 6.56 9.30
CA CYS A 93 10.07 6.30 9.05
C CYS A 93 9.83 6.13 7.55
N TYR A 94 9.25 5.01 7.12
CA TYR A 94 9.05 4.77 5.68
C TYR A 94 8.03 5.71 5.02
N LEU A 95 7.22 6.43 5.81
CA LEU A 95 6.19 7.35 5.31
C LEU A 95 6.72 8.78 5.17
N CYS A 96 7.39 9.32 6.18
CA CYS A 96 7.86 10.71 6.18
C CYS A 96 9.37 10.87 6.01
N GLY A 97 10.15 9.80 6.11
CA GLY A 97 11.61 9.83 5.99
C GLY A 97 12.36 10.32 7.22
N GLU A 98 11.66 10.77 8.27
CA GLU A 98 12.29 11.23 9.52
C GLU A 98 12.94 10.08 10.28
N PHE A 99 14.08 10.35 10.91
CA PHE A 99 14.73 9.40 11.80
C PHE A 99 13.87 9.11 13.04
N VAL A 100 13.85 7.85 13.48
CA VAL A 100 13.12 7.40 14.66
C VAL A 100 14.03 6.51 15.49
N ASP A 101 14.14 6.76 16.78
CA ASP A 101 14.93 5.92 17.68
C ASP A 101 14.40 4.48 17.73
N PHE A 102 15.32 3.52 17.91
CA PHE A 102 14.99 2.09 17.96
C PHE A 102 13.96 1.72 19.04
N ASP A 103 13.97 2.44 20.15
CA ASP A 103 13.05 2.22 21.27
C ASP A 103 11.70 2.93 21.07
N SER A 104 11.64 3.92 20.18
CA SER A 104 10.44 4.75 19.96
C SER A 104 9.65 4.38 18.71
N PHE A 105 10.24 3.66 17.75
CA PHE A 105 9.51 3.33 16.52
C PHE A 105 8.38 2.31 16.72
N GLU A 106 7.37 2.43 15.87
CA GLU A 106 6.27 1.49 15.76
C GLU A 106 6.43 0.63 14.51
N VAL A 107 6.08 -0.65 14.63
CA VAL A 107 6.03 -1.56 13.47
C VAL A 107 4.72 -1.29 12.73
N GLU A 108 4.82 -0.66 11.56
CA GLU A 108 3.70 -0.36 10.68
C GLU A 108 3.58 -1.43 9.60
N TYR A 109 2.33 -1.77 9.26
CA TYR A 109 2.01 -2.73 8.22
C TYR A 109 1.75 -1.98 6.92
N HIS A 110 2.61 -2.13 5.90
CA HIS A 110 2.40 -1.48 4.61
C HIS A 110 0.99 -1.74 4.09
N MET A 111 0.62 -3.00 3.90
CA MET A 111 -0.77 -3.43 3.77
C MET A 111 -1.38 -3.71 5.15
N PRO A 112 -2.44 -3.00 5.57
CA PRO A 112 -3.12 -3.28 6.82
C PRO A 112 -3.60 -4.73 6.91
N ILE A 113 -3.51 -5.32 8.10
CA ILE A 113 -4.01 -6.67 8.38
C ILE A 113 -5.50 -6.81 8.04
N SER A 114 -6.31 -5.80 8.36
CA SER A 114 -7.75 -5.78 8.05
C SER A 114 -8.05 -5.83 6.55
N LYS A 115 -7.05 -5.53 5.72
CA LYS A 115 -7.11 -5.50 4.25
C LYS A 115 -6.28 -6.61 3.61
N GLY A 116 -6.03 -7.70 4.35
CA GLY A 116 -5.31 -8.88 3.83
C GLY A 116 -3.78 -8.77 3.88
N GLY A 117 -3.24 -7.83 4.66
CA GLY A 117 -1.82 -7.73 4.94
C GLY A 117 -1.25 -8.97 5.63
N THR A 118 0.01 -9.30 5.35
CA THR A 118 0.71 -10.43 5.97
C THR A 118 1.49 -9.98 7.21
N ASN A 119 1.83 -10.92 8.10
CA ASN A 119 2.80 -10.72 9.18
C ASN A 119 4.26 -10.94 8.72
N GLY A 120 4.50 -11.02 7.40
CA GLY A 120 5.83 -11.24 6.83
C GLY A 120 6.67 -9.97 6.84
N LEU A 121 7.99 -10.12 6.96
CA LEU A 121 8.93 -8.99 6.99
C LEU A 121 8.83 -8.08 5.76
N ASP A 122 8.36 -8.60 4.61
CA ASP A 122 8.07 -7.84 3.39
C ASP A 122 6.98 -6.78 3.59
N ASN A 123 6.03 -7.01 4.50
CA ASN A 123 4.91 -6.12 4.80
C ASN A 123 5.14 -5.20 6.01
N LEU A 124 6.27 -5.33 6.72
CA LEU A 124 6.54 -4.61 7.98
C LEU A 124 7.59 -3.52 7.78
N TYR A 125 7.35 -2.34 8.32
CA TYR A 125 8.23 -1.17 8.20
C TYR A 125 8.36 -0.40 9.52
N CYS A 126 9.49 0.29 9.67
CA CYS A 126 9.68 1.27 10.73
C CYS A 126 8.82 2.51 10.44
N SER A 127 8.02 2.95 11.40
CA SER A 127 7.27 4.20 11.32
C SER A 127 7.38 4.97 12.63
N CYS A 128 7.34 6.30 12.53
CA CYS A 128 7.04 7.14 13.69
C CYS A 128 5.56 6.97 14.10
N ALA A 129 5.25 7.26 15.36
CA ALA A 129 3.92 7.07 15.92
C ALA A 129 2.86 7.92 15.19
N THR A 130 3.20 9.17 14.86
CA THR A 130 2.29 10.08 14.15
C THR A 130 1.89 9.54 12.78
N CYS A 131 2.85 9.11 11.94
CA CYS A 131 2.53 8.60 10.61
C CYS A 131 1.75 7.28 10.67
N ASN A 132 2.09 6.37 11.59
CA ASN A 132 1.37 5.12 11.80
C ASN A 132 -0.09 5.40 12.21
N ALA A 133 -0.29 6.37 13.10
CA ALA A 133 -1.62 6.80 13.55
C ALA A 133 -2.46 7.53 12.48
N ILE A 134 -1.83 8.21 11.51
CA ILE A 134 -2.52 8.85 10.38
C ILE A 134 -2.88 7.80 9.32
N LYS A 135 -1.96 6.89 8.98
CA LYS A 135 -2.20 5.85 7.96
C LYS A 135 -3.26 4.83 8.39
N ARG A 136 -3.19 4.36 9.63
CA ARG A 136 -4.12 3.35 10.20
C ARG A 136 -4.33 2.17 9.25
N ASP A 137 -5.58 1.92 8.87
CA ASP A 137 -6.02 0.84 8.01
C ASP A 137 -6.31 1.31 6.57
N ILE A 138 -5.76 2.45 6.13
CA ILE A 138 -5.92 2.93 4.76
C ILE A 138 -5.03 2.11 3.81
N TYR A 139 -5.51 1.82 2.58
CA TYR A 139 -4.67 1.15 1.59
C TYR A 139 -3.49 2.08 1.22
N PRO A 140 -2.26 1.56 0.98
CA PRO A 140 -1.10 2.38 0.65
C PRO A 140 -1.34 3.39 -0.47
N LYS A 141 -1.99 2.95 -1.55
CA LYS A 141 -2.28 3.80 -2.71
C LYS A 141 -3.23 4.93 -2.33
N GLU A 142 -4.35 4.60 -1.71
CA GLU A 142 -5.34 5.58 -1.22
C GLU A 142 -4.72 6.57 -0.24
N PHE A 143 -3.83 6.09 0.63
CA PHE A 143 -3.13 6.93 1.59
C PHE A 143 -2.28 7.99 0.87
N MET A 144 -1.46 7.57 -0.11
CA MET A 144 -0.62 8.50 -0.89
C MET A 144 -1.44 9.46 -1.76
N GLU A 145 -2.54 8.98 -2.35
CA GLU A 145 -3.48 9.83 -3.09
C GLU A 145 -4.10 10.89 -2.16
N LYS A 146 -4.49 10.50 -0.94
CA LYS A 146 -5.06 11.41 0.06
C LYS A 146 -4.06 12.46 0.54
N ILE A 147 -2.82 12.06 0.81
CA ILE A 147 -1.72 12.99 1.18
C ILE A 147 -1.51 14.02 0.06
N SER A 148 -1.45 13.56 -1.20
CA SER A 148 -1.27 14.44 -2.36
C SER A 148 -2.43 15.43 -2.48
N GLN A 149 -3.67 14.96 -2.34
CA GLN A 149 -4.87 15.81 -2.37
C GLN A 149 -4.83 16.88 -1.26
N ILE A 150 -4.52 16.47 -0.02
CA ILE A 150 -4.45 17.39 1.12
C ILE A 150 -3.37 18.44 0.88
N PHE A 151 -2.17 18.03 0.44
CA PHE A 151 -1.08 18.96 0.14
C PHE A 151 -1.48 19.99 -0.91
N LEU A 152 -2.02 19.55 -2.06
CA LEU A 152 -2.45 20.45 -3.13
C LEU A 152 -3.51 21.44 -2.65
N TYR A 153 -4.50 20.99 -1.88
CA TYR A 153 -5.55 21.85 -1.33
C TYR A 153 -4.98 22.91 -0.37
N GLN A 154 -4.10 22.51 0.57
CA GLN A 154 -3.51 23.46 1.53
C GLN A 154 -2.61 24.49 0.82
N MET A 155 -1.84 24.06 -0.18
CA MET A 155 -1.00 24.95 -0.97
C MET A 155 -1.83 25.92 -1.81
N GLN A 156 -2.88 25.44 -2.48
CA GLN A 156 -3.82 26.30 -3.21
C GLN A 156 -4.50 27.32 -2.29
N LYS A 157 -4.93 26.91 -1.09
CA LYS A 157 -5.54 27.81 -0.11
C LYS A 157 -4.59 28.93 0.34
N LYS A 158 -3.30 28.60 0.52
CA LYS A 158 -2.30 29.54 1.05
C LYS A 158 -1.63 30.41 -0.03
N TYR A 159 -1.45 29.86 -1.22
CA TYR A 159 -0.63 30.46 -2.29
C TYR A 159 -1.36 30.57 -3.63
N GLY A 160 -2.69 30.38 -3.67
CA GLY A 160 -3.47 30.31 -4.91
C GLY A 160 -3.31 31.49 -5.87
N ASP A 161 -3.06 32.69 -5.34
CA ASP A 161 -2.89 33.90 -6.16
C ASP A 161 -1.46 34.04 -6.72
N SER A 162 -0.47 33.37 -6.11
CA SER A 162 0.94 33.42 -6.51
C SER A 162 1.15 32.83 -7.90
N LEU A 163 1.92 33.55 -8.72
CA LEU A 163 2.34 33.06 -10.04
C LEU A 163 3.21 31.81 -9.91
N ASP A 164 4.11 31.77 -8.93
CA ASP A 164 5.01 30.63 -8.67
C ASP A 164 4.20 29.37 -8.37
N TRP A 165 3.15 29.50 -7.55
CA TRP A 165 2.26 28.38 -7.26
C TRP A 165 1.49 27.94 -8.51
N LYS A 166 0.95 28.87 -9.30
CA LYS A 166 0.25 28.53 -10.56
C LYS A 166 1.16 27.74 -11.52
N VAL A 167 2.45 28.10 -11.60
CA VAL A 167 3.43 27.37 -12.41
C VAL A 167 3.72 25.99 -11.80
N ALA A 168 4.02 25.93 -10.49
CA ALA A 168 4.32 24.68 -9.80
C ALA A 168 3.14 23.69 -9.86
N TYR A 169 1.92 24.17 -9.65
CA TYR A 169 0.70 23.35 -9.69
C TYR A 169 0.52 22.66 -11.04
N ARG A 170 0.69 23.37 -12.17
CA ARG A 170 0.60 22.76 -13.51
C ARG A 170 1.64 21.65 -13.71
N LEU A 171 2.86 21.84 -13.21
CA LEU A 171 3.91 20.82 -13.29
C LEU A 171 3.57 19.59 -12.43
N LEU A 172 3.09 19.82 -11.20
CA LEU A 172 2.68 18.76 -10.28
C LEU A 172 1.49 17.96 -10.83
N GLU A 173 0.47 18.63 -11.35
CA GLU A 173 -0.71 18.01 -11.97
C GLU A 173 -0.30 17.11 -13.13
N ALA A 174 0.53 17.62 -14.05
CA ALA A 174 1.06 16.83 -15.16
C ALA A 174 1.90 15.62 -14.71
N MET A 175 2.63 15.71 -13.60
CA MET A 175 3.36 14.57 -13.03
C MET A 175 2.45 13.52 -12.43
N LEU A 176 1.37 13.94 -11.75
CA LEU A 176 0.42 13.04 -11.12
C LEU A 176 -0.45 12.33 -12.15
N ASP A 177 -0.85 12.99 -13.22
CA ASP A 177 -1.65 12.38 -14.29
C ASP A 177 -0.83 11.38 -15.11
N ARG A 178 0.44 11.66 -15.42
CA ARG A 178 1.34 10.67 -16.04
C ARG A 178 1.51 9.39 -15.23
N LYS A 179 1.37 9.45 -13.89
CA LYS A 179 1.42 8.26 -13.02
C LYS A 179 0.10 7.49 -12.97
N ARG A 180 -1.02 8.09 -13.40
CA ARG A 180 -2.33 7.42 -13.48
C ARG A 180 -2.48 6.63 -14.78
N GLU A 181 -1.78 7.04 -15.83
CA GLU A 181 -1.87 6.46 -17.17
C GLU A 181 -0.91 5.30 -17.44
N GLY A 182 0.04 4.98 -16.55
CA GLY A 182 1.04 3.91 -16.76
C GLY A 182 1.39 3.09 -15.54
#